data_AF-T1BD80-F1
#
_entry.id   AF-T1BD80-F1
#
_cell.length_a   1.000
_cell.length_b   1.000
_cell.length_c   1.000
_cell.angle_alpha   90.00
_cell.angle_beta   90.00
_cell.angle_gamma   90.00
#
_symmetry.space_group_name_H-M   'P 1'
#
loop_
_entity.id
_entity.type
_entity.pdbx_description
1 polymer ?
#
loop_
_entity_poly.entity_id
_entity_poly.type
_entity_poly.pdbx_seq_one_letter_code
_entity_poly.pdbx_strand_id
1 'polypeptide(L)'
;NLFLSNIHRVYLGDVPEPSLADEDLRDYFLSPFGPKPVGKTTDSRTDLGEIVREIDELAVFNDEAHHVHDPRMAWFKSIQDIHHRMLQKDKRLAVQIDVTATPRHENGAIFVQTVSDYPLVEAIAQNVVKHPVLPDAASRARLAEHKSAIFSERYDDYLRLAVEEWRASYAEHEKLGKKAVLFVMVDDTRNCDEVGAYLEKIAPELQGAVLVIHTKANGEISEAASGKSKEELELLRSQANDIDSWDS
;
A
#
# COMPACT_ATOMS: atom_id res chain seq x y z
N ASN A 1 20.44 9.50 -14.06
CA ASN A 1 19.36 8.49 -14.13
C ASN A 1 18.51 8.62 -12.88
N LEU A 2 17.18 8.69 -13.01
CA LEU A 2 16.23 8.65 -11.91
C LEU A 2 15.34 7.43 -12.11
N PHE A 3 15.26 6.57 -11.11
CA PHE A 3 14.41 5.37 -11.14
C PHE A 3 13.31 5.53 -10.10
N LEU A 4 12.06 5.59 -10.55
CA LEU A 4 10.89 5.52 -9.69
C LEU A 4 10.29 4.12 -9.84
N SER A 5 10.37 3.33 -8.77
CA SER A 5 9.93 1.94 -8.81
C SER A 5 9.53 1.46 -7.42
N ASN A 6 8.58 0.53 -7.38
CA ASN A 6 8.35 -0.30 -6.19
C ASN A 6 9.62 -1.12 -5.90
N ILE A 7 9.96 -1.21 -4.62
CA ILE A 7 11.17 -1.91 -4.17
C ILE A 7 11.16 -3.40 -4.54
N HIS A 8 9.98 -4.00 -4.72
CA HIS A 8 9.83 -5.40 -5.14
C HIS A 8 10.48 -5.69 -6.50
N ARG A 9 10.61 -4.68 -7.38
CA ARG A 9 11.30 -4.82 -8.68
C ARG A 9 12.82 -4.80 -8.56
N VAL A 10 13.34 -4.43 -7.39
CA VAL A 10 14.77 -4.40 -7.05
C VAL A 10 15.16 -5.64 -6.23
N TYR A 11 14.16 -6.33 -5.66
CA TYR A 11 14.39 -7.61 -4.99
C TYR A 11 15.03 -8.57 -5.98
N LEU A 12 16.07 -9.24 -5.52
CA LEU A 12 16.53 -10.43 -6.20
C LEU A 12 15.37 -11.43 -6.08
N GLY A 13 14.68 -11.68 -7.20
CA GLY A 13 14.20 -13.04 -7.35
C GLY A 13 15.44 -13.90 -7.26
N ASP A 14 15.48 -14.86 -6.32
CA ASP A 14 16.29 -16.04 -6.59
C ASP A 14 15.83 -16.49 -7.96
N VAL A 15 16.65 -16.29 -8.99
CA VAL A 15 16.44 -16.99 -10.26
C VAL A 15 16.60 -18.43 -9.83
N PRO A 16 15.51 -19.21 -9.72
CA PRO A 16 15.64 -20.56 -9.21
C PRO A 16 16.57 -21.26 -10.19
N GLU A 17 17.71 -21.76 -9.71
CA GLU A 17 18.51 -22.63 -10.55
C GLU A 17 17.62 -23.82 -10.87
N PRO A 18 17.37 -24.10 -12.17
CA PRO A 18 16.51 -25.20 -12.53
C PRO A 18 17.01 -26.48 -11.86
N SER A 19 16.10 -27.22 -11.24
CA SER A 19 16.42 -28.40 -10.44
C SER A 19 15.68 -29.62 -10.98
N LEU A 20 16.28 -30.80 -10.81
CA LEU A 20 15.62 -32.08 -11.07
C LEU A 20 14.42 -32.34 -10.14
N ALA A 21 14.27 -31.54 -9.08
CA ALA A 21 13.15 -31.61 -8.15
C ALA A 21 11.96 -30.72 -8.55
N ASP A 22 12.07 -29.96 -9.63
CA ASP A 22 11.00 -29.04 -10.08
C ASP A 22 9.83 -29.82 -10.70
N GLU A 23 8.59 -29.39 -10.44
CA GLU A 23 7.40 -29.98 -11.08
C GLU A 23 7.42 -29.86 -12.61
N ASP A 24 8.12 -28.86 -13.14
CA ASP A 24 8.31 -28.62 -14.56
C ASP A 24 9.80 -28.55 -14.93
N LEU A 25 10.32 -29.67 -15.44
CA LEU A 25 11.73 -29.84 -15.80
C LEU A 25 12.13 -29.13 -17.11
N ARG A 26 11.22 -28.46 -17.81
CA ARG A 26 11.53 -27.84 -19.12
C ARG A 26 12.67 -26.84 -19.01
N ASP A 27 12.70 -26.03 -17.97
CA ASP A 27 13.75 -25.03 -17.79
C ASP A 27 15.08 -25.67 -17.38
N TYR A 28 15.06 -26.82 -16.69
CA TYR A 28 16.24 -27.63 -16.40
C TYR A 28 16.90 -28.16 -17.67
N PHE A 29 16.11 -28.72 -18.58
CA PHE A 29 16.63 -29.28 -19.82
C PHE A 29 16.96 -28.23 -20.89
N LEU A 30 16.29 -27.08 -20.88
CA LEU A 30 16.43 -26.06 -21.94
C LEU A 30 17.44 -24.97 -21.59
N SER A 31 17.76 -24.75 -20.31
CA SER A 31 18.75 -23.74 -19.90
C SER A 31 20.13 -23.87 -20.57
N PRO A 32 20.69 -25.08 -20.86
CA PRO A 32 21.96 -25.21 -21.56
C PRO A 32 21.91 -24.81 -23.04
N PHE A 33 20.70 -24.69 -23.61
CA PHE A 33 20.46 -24.38 -25.02
C PHE A 33 20.19 -22.88 -25.27
N GLY A 34 20.29 -22.05 -24.23
CA GLY A 34 20.13 -20.60 -24.31
C GLY A 34 18.72 -20.10 -23.95
N PRO A 35 18.54 -18.77 -23.84
CA PRO A 35 17.28 -18.17 -23.41
C PRO A 35 16.15 -18.44 -24.41
N LYS A 36 14.93 -18.66 -23.91
CA LYS A 36 13.73 -18.80 -24.75
C LYS A 36 13.59 -17.56 -25.67
N PRO A 37 13.30 -17.75 -26.97
CA PRO A 37 13.06 -16.61 -27.86
C PRO A 37 11.85 -15.81 -27.37
N VAL A 38 12.06 -14.54 -27.04
CA VAL A 38 10.99 -13.63 -26.63
C VAL A 38 10.23 -13.13 -27.86
N GLY A 39 8.96 -13.54 -27.99
CA GLY A 39 8.15 -13.30 -29.19
C GLY A 39 7.60 -11.88 -29.35
N LYS A 40 7.78 -10.97 -28.39
CA LYS A 40 7.28 -9.59 -28.47
C LYS A 40 8.25 -8.60 -27.82
N THR A 41 8.61 -7.56 -28.57
CA THR A 41 9.53 -6.46 -28.22
C THR A 41 8.96 -5.45 -27.21
N THR A 42 7.81 -5.72 -26.58
CA THR A 42 7.16 -4.83 -25.60
C THR A 42 7.43 -5.21 -24.14
N ASP A 43 7.98 -6.40 -23.87
CA ASP A 43 8.47 -6.76 -22.55
C ASP A 43 9.94 -6.34 -22.42
N SER A 44 10.21 -5.05 -22.20
CA SER A 44 11.52 -4.62 -21.68
C SER A 44 11.62 -5.07 -20.23
N ARG A 45 11.91 -6.36 -20.05
CA ARG A 45 12.20 -7.01 -18.77
C ARG A 45 13.63 -6.67 -18.34
N THR A 46 14.01 -5.40 -18.43
CA THR A 46 15.32 -4.96 -17.96
C THR A 46 15.31 -5.11 -16.43
N ASP A 47 16.17 -5.99 -15.92
CA ASP A 47 16.29 -6.20 -14.49
C ASP A 47 16.84 -4.91 -13.87
N LEU A 48 15.96 -4.17 -13.19
CA LEU A 48 16.32 -2.92 -12.54
C LEU A 48 17.40 -3.15 -11.49
N GLY A 49 17.42 -4.33 -10.87
CA GLY A 49 18.47 -4.74 -9.95
C GLY A 49 19.83 -4.86 -10.64
N GLU A 50 19.91 -5.39 -11.86
CA GLU A 50 21.17 -5.43 -12.62
C GLU A 50 21.64 -4.02 -12.98
N ILE A 51 20.74 -3.18 -13.51
CA ILE A 51 21.08 -1.79 -13.87
C ILE A 51 21.63 -1.04 -12.66
N VAL A 52 20.94 -1.13 -11.51
CA VAL A 52 21.33 -0.40 -10.29
C VAL A 52 22.73 -0.82 -9.80
N ARG A 53 23.19 -2.03 -10.11
CA ARG A 53 24.50 -2.57 -9.67
C ARG A 53 25.67 -2.21 -10.58
N GLU A 54 25.39 -1.67 -11.76
CA GLU A 54 26.41 -1.11 -12.66
C GLU A 54 26.68 0.38 -12.38
N ILE A 55 25.85 1.02 -11.57
CA ILE A 55 25.95 2.45 -11.27
C ILE A 55 27.09 2.71 -10.27
N ASP A 56 27.91 3.71 -10.58
CA ASP A 56 29.07 4.08 -9.78
C ASP A 56 28.69 4.86 -8.51
N GLU A 57 27.69 5.73 -8.63
CA GLU A 57 27.17 6.56 -7.54
C GLU A 57 25.65 6.42 -7.44
N LEU A 58 25.16 5.94 -6.29
CA LEU A 58 23.75 5.64 -6.07
C LEU A 58 23.22 6.39 -4.85
N ALA A 59 22.14 7.15 -5.06
CA ALA A 59 21.33 7.76 -4.02
C ALA A 59 20.00 7.02 -3.90
N VAL A 60 19.55 6.77 -2.67
CA VAL A 60 18.29 6.06 -2.39
C VAL A 60 17.35 7.01 -1.64
N PHE A 61 16.12 7.12 -2.11
CA PHE A 61 15.06 7.90 -1.47
C PHE A 61 13.91 6.93 -1.21
N ASN A 62 13.66 6.62 0.05
CA ASN A 62 12.59 5.71 0.45
C ASN A 62 11.36 6.52 0.88
N ASP A 63 10.22 6.22 0.27
CA ASP A 63 8.91 6.72 0.69
C ASP A 63 8.22 5.70 1.61
N GLU A 64 7.40 6.18 2.53
CA GLU A 64 6.84 5.39 3.64
C GLU A 64 7.86 4.49 4.35
N ALA A 65 9.02 5.08 4.64
CA ALA A 65 10.20 4.37 5.12
C ALA A 65 10.04 3.71 6.51
N HIS A 66 8.92 3.93 7.21
CA HIS A 66 8.59 3.18 8.42
C HIS A 66 8.57 1.65 8.18
N HIS A 67 8.32 1.20 6.95
CA HIS A 67 8.46 -0.20 6.55
C HIS A 67 9.92 -0.66 6.38
N VAL A 68 10.88 0.23 6.15
CA VAL A 68 12.30 -0.14 5.92
C VAL A 68 13.00 -0.52 7.23
N HIS A 69 12.56 0.02 8.36
CA HIS A 69 13.29 -0.08 9.62
C HIS A 69 13.16 -1.43 10.36
N ASP A 70 12.43 -2.42 9.80
CA ASP A 70 12.53 -3.82 10.26
C ASP A 70 13.66 -4.55 9.51
N PRO A 71 14.78 -4.92 10.18
CA PRO A 71 15.91 -5.60 9.54
C PRO A 71 15.56 -6.95 8.89
N ARG A 72 14.41 -7.53 9.24
CA ARG A 72 13.95 -8.79 8.65
C ARG A 72 13.30 -8.59 7.29
N MET A 73 12.82 -7.37 6.98
CA MET A 73 12.13 -7.08 5.74
C MET A 73 13.04 -7.16 4.53
N ALA A 74 12.47 -7.63 3.41
CA ALA A 74 13.16 -7.77 2.14
C ALA A 74 13.68 -6.43 1.60
N TRP A 75 13.01 -5.32 1.92
CA TRP A 75 13.44 -3.97 1.56
C TRP A 75 14.81 -3.65 2.15
N PHE A 76 14.94 -3.74 3.48
CA PHE A 76 16.20 -3.46 4.18
C PHE A 76 17.35 -4.30 3.62
N LYS A 77 17.11 -5.61 3.49
CA LYS A 77 18.10 -6.57 2.95
C LYS A 77 18.52 -6.22 1.52
N SER A 78 17.58 -5.80 0.68
CA SER A 78 17.88 -5.44 -0.71
C SER A 78 18.80 -4.22 -0.81
N ILE A 79 18.55 -3.18 -0.01
CA ILE A 79 19.43 -2.00 0.05
C ILE A 79 20.80 -2.40 0.62
N GLN A 80 20.81 -3.21 1.68
CA GLN A 80 22.03 -3.72 2.30
C GLN A 80 22.89 -4.50 1.29
N ASP A 81 22.29 -5.38 0.50
CA ASP A 81 22.98 -6.18 -0.51
C ASP A 81 23.54 -5.32 -1.64
N ILE A 82 22.79 -4.30 -2.09
CA ILE A 82 23.30 -3.32 -3.07
C ILE A 82 24.53 -2.62 -2.50
N HIS A 83 24.44 -2.11 -1.28
CA HIS A 83 25.54 -1.43 -0.61
C HIS A 83 26.77 -2.32 -0.48
N HIS A 84 26.61 -3.56 -0.01
CA HIS A 84 27.71 -4.52 0.12
C HIS A 84 28.39 -4.84 -1.21
N ARG A 85 27.63 -4.97 -2.31
CA ARG A 85 28.22 -5.17 -3.65
C ARG A 85 28.96 -3.95 -4.15
N MET A 86 28.50 -2.74 -3.83
CA MET A 86 29.25 -1.51 -4.14
C MET A 86 30.60 -1.49 -3.39
N LEU A 87 30.64 -1.91 -2.13
CA LEU A 87 31.88 -1.97 -1.35
C LEU A 87 32.92 -2.91 -1.97
N GLN A 88 32.51 -4.01 -2.60
CA GLN A 88 33.43 -4.91 -3.32
C GLN A 88 34.12 -4.25 -4.52
N LYS A 89 33.53 -3.16 -5.05
CA LYS A 89 34.08 -2.35 -6.16
C LYS A 89 34.72 -1.05 -5.65
N ASP A 90 35.05 -0.96 -4.36
CA ASP A 90 35.55 0.26 -3.69
C ASP A 90 34.61 1.47 -3.84
N LYS A 91 33.31 1.20 -3.90
CA LYS A 91 32.21 2.19 -4.00
C LYS A 91 31.28 2.07 -2.80
N ARG A 92 30.33 2.99 -2.67
CA ARG A 92 29.32 2.99 -1.60
C ARG A 92 28.08 3.77 -2.03
N LEU A 93 26.98 3.55 -1.33
CA LEU A 93 25.82 4.43 -1.42
C LEU A 93 26.25 5.86 -1.09
N ALA A 94 25.89 6.81 -1.94
CA ALA A 94 26.23 8.22 -1.77
C ALA A 94 25.37 8.84 -0.67
N VAL A 95 24.07 8.54 -0.67
CA VAL A 95 23.10 8.97 0.35
C VAL A 95 21.90 8.04 0.37
N GLN A 96 21.30 7.87 1.54
CA GLN A 96 19.97 7.31 1.72
C GLN A 96 19.13 8.31 2.51
N ILE A 97 17.95 8.67 1.99
CA ILE A 97 17.00 9.55 2.65
C ILE A 97 15.68 8.82 2.81
N ASP A 98 15.20 8.77 4.03
CA ASP A 98 13.96 8.11 4.42
C ASP A 98 12.92 9.19 4.73
N VAL A 99 11.76 9.14 4.05
CA VAL A 99 10.60 9.99 4.34
C VAL A 99 9.42 9.12 4.78
N THR A 100 8.71 9.55 5.82
CA THR A 100 7.51 8.84 6.30
C THR A 100 6.63 9.77 7.14
N ALA A 101 5.31 9.54 7.08
CA ALA A 101 4.34 10.21 7.95
C ALA A 101 4.29 9.61 9.38
N THR A 102 4.85 8.42 9.58
CA THR A 102 4.77 7.65 10.84
C THR A 102 6.16 7.27 11.37
N PRO A 103 6.98 8.25 11.82
CA PRO A 103 8.38 8.02 12.19
C PRO A 103 8.54 7.38 13.59
N ARG A 104 7.76 6.34 13.89
CA ARG A 104 7.71 5.69 15.21
C ARG A 104 7.97 4.20 15.12
N HIS A 105 8.74 3.69 16.09
CA HIS A 105 8.85 2.27 16.38
C HIS A 105 7.52 1.72 16.93
N GLU A 106 7.37 0.38 16.96
CA GLU A 106 6.22 -0.30 17.58
C GLU A 106 6.02 0.07 19.05
N ASN A 107 7.10 0.44 19.75
CA ASN A 107 7.05 0.91 21.13
C ASN A 107 6.66 2.40 21.28
N GLY A 108 6.34 3.08 20.18
CA GLY A 108 5.92 4.49 20.13
C GLY A 108 7.05 5.52 20.12
N ALA A 109 8.31 5.11 20.30
CA ALA A 109 9.46 6.00 20.25
C ALA A 109 9.74 6.48 18.82
N ILE A 110 10.18 7.74 18.67
CA ILE A 110 10.58 8.29 17.37
C ILE A 110 11.90 7.64 16.95
N PHE A 111 12.10 7.45 15.64
CA PHE A 111 13.37 6.96 15.10
C PHE A 111 14.53 7.87 15.53
N VAL A 112 15.60 7.26 16.04
CA VAL A 112 16.76 7.99 16.60
C VAL A 112 17.43 8.90 15.55
N GLN A 113 17.32 8.52 14.27
CA GLN A 113 17.94 9.20 13.14
C GLN A 113 17.05 10.27 12.48
N THR A 114 15.90 10.62 13.07
CA THR A 114 15.05 11.69 12.53
C THR A 114 15.81 13.02 12.50
N VAL A 115 16.11 13.51 11.30
CA VAL A 115 16.86 14.77 11.07
C VAL A 115 15.94 15.98 11.09
N SER A 116 14.71 15.83 10.61
CA SER A 116 13.69 16.87 10.56
C SER A 116 12.31 16.25 10.74
N ASP A 117 11.42 16.96 11.43
CA ASP A 117 10.00 16.61 11.57
C ASP A 117 9.17 17.84 11.18
N TYR A 118 8.06 17.61 10.48
CA TYR A 118 7.11 18.65 10.09
C TYR A 118 5.72 18.31 10.65
N PRO A 119 5.39 18.79 11.86
CA PRO A 119 4.20 18.36 12.57
C PRO A 119 2.91 18.70 11.83
N LEU A 120 1.90 17.84 11.95
CA LEU A 120 0.57 18.06 11.34
C LEU A 120 -0.05 19.40 11.73
N VAL A 121 0.15 19.86 12.98
CA VAL A 121 -0.35 21.17 13.45
C VAL A 121 0.25 22.32 12.65
N GLU A 122 1.54 22.24 12.32
CA GLU A 122 2.23 23.25 11.51
C GLU A 122 1.77 23.17 10.05
N ALA A 123 1.64 21.96 9.51
CA ALA A 123 1.11 21.74 8.17
C ALA A 123 -0.30 22.34 7.99
N ILE A 124 -1.17 22.21 9.00
CA ILE A 124 -2.51 22.83 9.01
C ILE A 124 -2.37 24.35 9.08
N ALA A 125 -1.59 24.88 10.03
CA ALA A 125 -1.43 26.33 10.22
C ALA A 125 -0.87 27.05 8.99
N GLN A 126 -0.03 26.37 8.20
CA GLN A 126 0.56 26.88 6.97
C GLN A 126 -0.28 26.59 5.71
N ASN A 127 -1.46 25.97 5.83
CA ASN A 127 -2.30 25.56 4.71
C ASN A 127 -1.60 24.62 3.71
N VAL A 128 -0.65 23.81 4.18
CA VAL A 128 0.01 22.78 3.37
C VAL A 128 -0.91 21.56 3.20
N VAL A 129 -1.76 21.29 4.21
CA VAL A 129 -2.76 20.21 4.17
C VAL A 129 -4.18 20.76 4.35
N LYS A 130 -5.18 19.91 4.07
CA LYS A 130 -6.59 20.23 4.34
C LYS A 130 -6.83 20.37 5.84
N HIS A 131 -7.80 21.20 6.20
CA HIS A 131 -8.23 21.36 7.57
C HIS A 131 -9.18 20.22 7.94
N PRO A 132 -8.84 19.35 8.91
CA PRO A 132 -9.76 18.32 9.37
C PRO A 132 -10.94 18.99 10.06
N VAL A 133 -12.16 18.61 9.67
CA VAL A 133 -13.39 19.05 10.34
C VAL A 133 -13.84 17.94 11.26
N LEU A 134 -13.98 18.26 12.55
CA LEU A 134 -14.61 17.38 13.52
C LEU A 134 -16.01 17.92 13.81
N PRO A 135 -17.04 17.06 13.91
CA PRO A 135 -18.35 17.48 14.36
C PRO A 135 -18.25 18.20 15.70
N ASP A 136 -19.09 19.21 15.95
CA ASP A 136 -19.06 19.96 17.21
C ASP A 136 -19.34 19.05 18.42
N ALA A 137 -19.00 19.53 19.63
CA ALA A 137 -19.14 18.72 20.85
C ALA A 137 -20.58 18.27 21.14
N ALA A 138 -21.59 19.06 20.79
CA ALA A 138 -22.99 18.69 20.98
C ALA A 138 -23.43 17.62 19.97
N SER A 139 -22.95 17.70 18.73
CA SER A 139 -23.14 16.67 17.71
C SER A 139 -22.48 15.35 18.11
N ARG A 140 -21.24 15.37 18.62
CA ARG A 140 -20.58 14.16 19.12
C ARG A 140 -21.25 13.57 20.37
N ALA A 141 -21.81 14.40 21.24
CA ALA A 141 -22.50 13.94 22.45
C ALA A 141 -23.81 13.19 22.15
N ARG A 142 -24.35 13.31 20.93
CA ARG A 142 -25.52 12.55 20.46
C ARG A 142 -25.17 11.15 19.97
N LEU A 143 -23.90 10.87 19.71
CA LEU A 143 -23.44 9.56 19.25
C LEU A 143 -23.22 8.65 20.44
N ALA A 144 -23.80 7.46 20.42
CA ALA A 144 -23.62 6.46 21.45
C ALA A 144 -23.15 5.13 20.85
N GLU A 145 -22.32 4.41 21.62
CA GLU A 145 -22.10 3.00 21.36
C GLU A 145 -23.26 2.19 21.94
N HIS A 146 -23.92 1.41 21.09
CA HIS A 146 -25.02 0.55 21.51
C HIS A 146 -24.50 -0.74 22.15
N LYS A 147 -25.27 -1.31 23.08
CA LYS A 147 -24.96 -2.62 23.68
C LYS A 147 -25.33 -3.73 22.70
N SER A 148 -24.42 -4.02 21.76
CA SER A 148 -24.51 -5.18 20.87
C SER A 148 -23.15 -5.89 20.74
N ALA A 149 -23.21 -7.18 20.43
CA ALA A 149 -22.04 -7.96 20.03
C ALA A 149 -21.75 -7.83 18.52
N ILE A 150 -22.71 -7.31 17.75
CA ILE A 150 -22.60 -7.07 16.32
C ILE A 150 -21.95 -5.68 16.14
N PHE A 151 -20.86 -5.61 15.38
CA PHE A 151 -20.03 -4.40 15.29
C PHE A 151 -20.83 -3.23 14.69
N SER A 152 -21.53 -3.50 13.58
CA SER A 152 -22.35 -2.51 12.89
C SER A 152 -23.48 -1.95 13.76
N GLU A 153 -24.09 -2.79 14.60
CA GLU A 153 -25.12 -2.35 15.55
C GLU A 153 -24.52 -1.52 16.70
N ARG A 154 -23.37 -1.95 17.23
CA ARG A 154 -22.67 -1.22 18.29
C ARG A 154 -22.30 0.20 17.85
N TYR A 155 -21.86 0.37 16.60
CA TYR A 155 -21.44 1.67 16.06
C TYR A 155 -22.45 2.30 15.08
N ASP A 156 -23.74 1.93 15.16
CA ASP A 156 -24.76 2.38 14.19
C ASP A 156 -24.82 3.91 14.04
N ASP A 157 -24.84 4.63 15.17
CA ASP A 157 -24.90 6.10 15.17
C ASP A 157 -23.74 6.72 14.36
N TYR A 158 -22.54 6.14 14.48
CA TYR A 158 -21.33 6.61 13.80
C TYR A 158 -21.37 6.29 12.30
N LEU A 159 -21.81 5.08 11.95
CA LEU A 159 -21.92 4.65 10.54
C LEU A 159 -22.98 5.45 9.79
N ARG A 160 -24.12 5.74 10.44
CA ARG A 160 -25.16 6.61 9.87
C ARG A 160 -24.65 8.03 9.66
N LEU A 161 -23.96 8.60 10.65
CA LEU A 161 -23.37 9.92 10.52
C LEU A 161 -22.35 9.96 9.37
N ALA A 162 -21.50 8.93 9.24
CA ALA A 162 -20.52 8.86 8.16
C ALA A 162 -21.18 8.90 6.77
N VAL A 163 -22.30 8.21 6.59
CA VAL A 163 -23.08 8.25 5.35
C VAL A 163 -23.71 9.63 5.12
N GLU A 164 -24.26 10.27 6.16
CA GLU A 164 -24.84 11.61 6.05
C GLU A 164 -23.81 12.68 5.66
N GLU A 165 -22.64 12.67 6.30
CA GLU A 165 -21.52 13.56 5.98
C GLU A 165 -20.95 13.29 4.58
N TRP A 166 -20.89 12.02 4.19
CA TRP A 166 -20.51 11.65 2.82
C TRP A 166 -21.50 12.18 1.79
N ARG A 167 -22.83 12.10 2.02
CA ARG A 167 -23.83 12.69 1.11
C ARG A 167 -23.66 14.19 0.94
N ALA A 168 -23.42 14.91 2.03
CA ALA A 168 -23.16 16.34 2.00
C ALA A 168 -21.88 16.65 1.20
N SER A 169 -20.79 15.93 1.49
CA SER A 169 -19.51 16.05 0.79
C SER A 169 -19.62 15.71 -0.69
N TYR A 170 -20.39 14.67 -1.04
CA TYR A 170 -20.65 14.26 -2.41
C TYR A 170 -21.34 15.37 -3.21
N ALA A 171 -22.41 15.95 -2.66
CA ALA A 171 -23.13 17.05 -3.29
C ALA A 171 -22.27 18.32 -3.47
N GLU A 172 -21.28 18.55 -2.61
CA GLU A 172 -20.32 19.65 -2.77
C GLU A 172 -19.24 19.33 -3.80
N HIS A 173 -18.64 18.15 -3.73
CA HIS A 173 -17.59 17.72 -4.64
C HIS A 173 -18.10 17.56 -6.08
N GLU A 174 -19.33 17.11 -6.26
CA GLU A 174 -19.95 16.96 -7.58
C GLU A 174 -19.99 18.28 -8.36
N LYS A 175 -20.25 19.41 -7.66
CA LYS A 175 -20.20 20.77 -8.27
C LYS A 175 -18.82 21.13 -8.80
N LEU A 176 -17.77 20.46 -8.30
CA LEU A 176 -16.37 20.63 -8.69
C LEU A 176 -15.93 19.56 -9.71
N GLY A 177 -16.84 18.69 -10.16
CA GLY A 177 -16.51 17.56 -11.02
C GLY A 177 -15.65 16.50 -10.33
N LYS A 178 -15.78 16.36 -9.01
CA LYS A 178 -15.07 15.37 -8.19
C LYS A 178 -16.06 14.45 -7.49
N LYS A 179 -15.72 13.16 -7.39
CA LYS A 179 -16.49 12.19 -6.61
C LYS A 179 -15.98 12.17 -5.17
N ALA A 180 -16.88 12.16 -4.19
CA ALA A 180 -16.53 11.95 -2.79
C ALA A 180 -16.44 10.44 -2.49
N VAL A 181 -15.38 10.03 -1.82
CA VAL A 181 -15.17 8.64 -1.38
C VAL A 181 -15.21 8.61 0.16
N LEU A 182 -15.95 7.64 0.71
CA LEU A 182 -16.02 7.39 2.15
C LEU A 182 -15.08 6.25 2.52
N PHE A 183 -14.21 6.48 3.50
CA PHE A 183 -13.37 5.45 4.09
C PHE A 183 -13.88 5.10 5.49
N VAL A 184 -14.11 3.82 5.76
CA VAL A 184 -14.45 3.30 7.08
C VAL A 184 -13.39 2.29 7.50
N MET A 185 -12.72 2.55 8.63
CA MET A 185 -11.73 1.65 9.21
C MET A 185 -12.33 0.93 10.40
N VAL A 186 -12.10 -0.38 10.48
CA VAL A 186 -12.56 -1.25 11.57
C VAL A 186 -11.39 -2.07 12.11
N ASP A 187 -11.63 -2.80 13.19
CA ASP A 187 -10.61 -3.51 13.96
C ASP A 187 -10.19 -4.87 13.38
N ASP A 188 -11.09 -5.58 12.70
CA ASP A 188 -10.78 -6.89 12.10
C ASP A 188 -11.46 -7.12 10.74
N THR A 189 -11.02 -8.17 10.04
CA THR A 189 -11.50 -8.51 8.69
C THR A 189 -12.97 -8.89 8.66
N ARG A 190 -13.47 -9.58 9.70
CA ARG A 190 -14.86 -10.02 9.78
C ARG A 190 -15.80 -8.83 9.99
N ASN A 191 -15.42 -7.90 10.86
CA ASN A 191 -16.16 -6.66 11.08
C ASN A 191 -16.11 -5.79 9.83
N CYS A 192 -15.06 -5.90 9.00
CA CYS A 192 -14.94 -5.16 7.75
C CYS A 192 -15.97 -5.64 6.72
N ASP A 193 -16.10 -6.96 6.55
CA ASP A 193 -17.13 -7.57 5.70
C ASP A 193 -18.55 -7.21 6.19
N GLU A 194 -18.76 -7.31 7.51
CA GLU A 194 -20.04 -7.01 8.14
C GLU A 194 -20.45 -5.54 7.92
N VAL A 195 -19.52 -4.61 8.17
CA VAL A 195 -19.76 -3.18 7.97
C VAL A 195 -19.97 -2.85 6.51
N GLY A 196 -19.25 -3.51 5.59
CA GLY A 196 -19.45 -3.34 4.16
C GLY A 196 -20.90 -3.66 3.76
N ALA A 197 -21.39 -4.85 4.14
CA ALA A 197 -22.79 -5.24 3.90
C ALA A 197 -23.79 -4.35 4.63
N TYR A 198 -23.43 -3.84 5.82
CA TYR A 198 -24.29 -2.94 6.58
C TYR A 198 -24.48 -1.59 5.89
N LEU A 199 -23.41 -1.02 5.32
CA LEU A 199 -23.45 0.25 4.59
C LEU A 199 -24.42 0.18 3.40
N GLU A 200 -24.36 -0.89 2.60
CA GLU A 200 -25.29 -1.12 1.48
C GLU A 200 -26.76 -1.27 1.92
N LYS A 201 -26.97 -1.78 3.14
CA LYS A 201 -28.32 -1.93 3.72
C LYS A 201 -28.90 -0.59 4.18
N ILE A 202 -28.08 0.30 4.77
CA ILE A 202 -28.55 1.59 5.30
C ILE A 202 -28.51 2.72 4.28
N ALA A 203 -27.78 2.54 3.17
CA ALA A 203 -27.63 3.51 2.10
C ALA A 203 -27.84 2.82 0.73
N PRO A 204 -29.05 2.91 0.15
CA PRO A 204 -29.36 2.30 -1.15
C PRO A 204 -28.42 2.70 -2.27
N GLU A 205 -27.90 3.93 -2.24
CA GLU A 205 -26.95 4.47 -3.20
C GLU A 205 -25.54 3.86 -3.10
N LEU A 206 -25.24 3.14 -2.01
CA LEU A 206 -23.97 2.41 -1.86
C LEU A 206 -24.08 0.95 -2.31
N GLN A 207 -25.26 0.47 -2.71
CA GLN A 207 -25.45 -0.93 -3.11
C GLN A 207 -24.58 -1.30 -4.31
N GLY A 208 -23.70 -2.28 -4.14
CA GLY A 208 -22.73 -2.71 -5.16
C GLY A 208 -21.54 -1.76 -5.33
N ALA A 209 -21.46 -0.69 -4.54
CA ALA A 209 -20.43 0.35 -4.61
C ALA A 209 -19.51 0.37 -3.38
N VAL A 210 -19.58 -0.66 -2.52
CA VAL A 210 -18.71 -0.79 -1.35
C VAL A 210 -17.55 -1.74 -1.67
N LEU A 211 -16.32 -1.18 -1.64
CA LEU A 211 -15.09 -1.95 -1.75
C LEU A 211 -14.56 -2.28 -0.36
N VAL A 212 -14.43 -3.58 -0.06
CA VAL A 212 -13.84 -4.09 1.19
C VAL A 212 -12.38 -4.49 0.94
N ILE A 213 -11.46 -3.93 1.71
CA ILE A 213 -10.02 -4.21 1.59
C ILE A 213 -9.51 -4.78 2.92
N HIS A 214 -8.88 -5.94 2.86
CA HIS A 214 -8.21 -6.54 4.01
C HIS A 214 -6.69 -6.45 3.86
N THR A 215 -6.02 -6.05 4.93
CA THR A 215 -4.57 -6.22 5.05
C THR A 215 -4.28 -7.56 5.72
N LYS A 216 -3.47 -8.43 5.09
CA LYS A 216 -2.89 -9.57 5.81
C LYS A 216 -1.92 -9.04 6.87
N ALA A 217 -1.99 -9.57 8.09
CA ALA A 217 -1.24 -9.09 9.24
C ALA A 217 0.30 -9.08 9.08
N ASN A 218 0.84 -9.79 8.09
CA ASN A 218 2.28 -9.85 7.82
C ASN A 218 2.76 -8.92 6.70
N GLY A 219 1.88 -8.14 6.07
CA GLY A 219 2.24 -7.27 4.95
C GLY A 219 2.68 -8.03 3.68
N GLU A 220 2.56 -9.36 3.65
CA GLU A 220 2.90 -10.14 2.46
C GLU A 220 1.77 -10.03 1.43
N ILE A 221 1.97 -9.13 0.48
CA ILE A 221 1.35 -9.24 -0.83
C ILE A 221 2.19 -10.27 -1.60
N SER A 222 1.96 -11.56 -1.34
CA SER A 222 2.57 -12.61 -2.15
C SER A 222 1.99 -12.52 -3.57
N GLU A 223 2.70 -11.84 -4.47
CA GLU A 223 2.42 -11.84 -5.91
C GLU A 223 2.63 -13.21 -6.56
N ALA A 224 3.18 -14.16 -5.80
CA ALA A 224 3.38 -15.55 -6.21
C ALA A 224 2.12 -16.43 -6.04
N ALA A 225 0.98 -15.84 -5.66
CA ALA A 225 -0.26 -16.60 -5.61
C ALA A 225 -0.70 -17.00 -7.03
N SER A 226 -0.79 -18.30 -7.31
CA SER A 226 -1.29 -18.83 -8.58
C SER A 226 -2.81 -19.02 -8.53
N GLY A 227 -3.47 -18.90 -9.69
CA GLY A 227 -4.92 -19.13 -9.82
C GLY A 227 -5.79 -18.02 -9.21
N LYS A 228 -6.81 -18.41 -8.44
CA LYS A 228 -7.90 -17.53 -7.98
C LYS A 228 -7.45 -16.31 -7.17
N SER A 229 -6.42 -16.45 -6.35
CA SER A 229 -5.93 -15.35 -5.51
C SER A 229 -5.25 -14.24 -6.31
N LYS A 230 -4.74 -14.53 -7.51
CA LYS A 230 -4.21 -13.51 -8.41
C LYS A 230 -5.32 -12.72 -9.09
N GLU A 231 -6.34 -13.43 -9.58
CA GLU A 231 -7.52 -12.83 -10.22
C GLU A 231 -8.26 -11.91 -9.23
N GLU A 232 -8.41 -12.34 -7.97
CA GLU A 232 -8.98 -11.54 -6.88
C GLU A 232 -8.14 -10.30 -6.59
N LEU A 233 -6.81 -10.43 -6.50
CA LEU A 233 -5.91 -9.29 -6.30
C LEU A 233 -5.95 -8.29 -7.46
N GLU A 234 -6.00 -8.77 -8.70
CA GLU A 234 -6.12 -7.93 -9.90
C GLU A 234 -7.45 -7.18 -9.93
N LEU A 235 -8.54 -7.85 -9.55
CA LEU A 235 -9.87 -7.23 -9.41
C LEU A 235 -9.85 -6.13 -8.34
N LEU A 236 -9.37 -6.43 -7.13
CA LEU A 236 -9.27 -5.45 -6.04
C LEU A 236 -8.42 -4.24 -6.43
N ARG A 237 -7.31 -4.47 -7.16
CA ARG A 237 -6.46 -3.39 -7.69
C ARG A 237 -7.20 -2.53 -8.71
N SER A 238 -7.97 -3.13 -9.62
CA SER A 238 -8.79 -2.38 -10.57
C SER A 238 -9.82 -1.54 -9.82
N GLN A 239 -10.59 -2.15 -8.93
CA GLN A 239 -11.62 -1.45 -8.16
C GLN A 239 -11.04 -0.31 -7.32
N ALA A 240 -9.88 -0.51 -6.69
CA ALA A 240 -9.20 0.54 -5.94
C ALA A 240 -8.71 1.70 -6.82
N ASN A 241 -8.25 1.41 -8.04
CA ASN A 241 -7.84 2.45 -9.00
C ASN A 241 -9.05 3.22 -9.58
N ASP A 242 -10.20 2.56 -9.69
CA ASP A 242 -11.40 3.10 -10.32
C ASP A 242 -12.37 3.73 -9.28
N ILE A 243 -12.08 3.65 -7.98
CA ILE A 243 -13.02 3.98 -6.88
C ILE A 243 -13.52 5.43 -6.89
N ASP A 244 -12.71 6.37 -7.40
CA ASP A 244 -13.05 7.79 -7.50
C ASP A 244 -13.58 8.19 -8.89
N SER A 245 -13.72 7.22 -9.81
CA SER A 245 -14.34 7.41 -11.11
C SER A 245 -15.88 7.45 -11.01
N TRP A 246 -16.54 8.07 -12.01
CA TRP A 246 -18.00 8.15 -12.03
C TRP A 246 -18.70 6.83 -12.35
N ASP A 247 -17.97 5.87 -12.90
CA ASP A 247 -18.50 4.57 -13.32
C ASP A 247 -18.42 3.50 -12.21
N SER A 248 -17.79 3.83 -11.07
CA SER A 248 -17.66 2.94 -9.89
C SER A 248 -18.72 3.14 -8.83
#